data_AF-R8BEQ3-F1
#
_entry.id   AF-R8BEQ3-F1
#
_cell.length_a   1.000
_cell.length_b   1.000
_cell.length_c   1.000
_cell.angle_alpha   90.00
_cell.angle_beta   90.00
_cell.angle_gamma   90.00
#
_symmetry.space_group_name_H-M   'P 1'
#
loop_
_entity.id
_entity.type
_entity.pdbx_description
1 polymer ?
#
loop_
_entity_poly.entity_id
_entity_poly.type
_entity_poly.pdbx_seq_one_letter_code
_entity_poly.pdbx_strand_id
1 'polypeptide(L)'
;MLETRSLARSSTDRTTAIQNAAKDPASTRGVTANWVQSVNDWYPGSSTVPDIDDGEEAGSADVILRAKALGFLAATLEALPKGVLNGTQVQLLVHFFSVMFDADHKAGILAATKALRYLISMNAFKPQLADTVVGNIVKMGDDFRLQPPSTRFEVYELLHGLIQDPITRGELQHIHGSASGFVLDLLKMCQHERDPKNLLEWFAILKSLLRHYSMSHEVLQEVFKSFSSYFPISIRSSATPAAITTEQLKLAVRECFAADYRLADLSFPFLIQKLDQGDSVTVGVKLDILSTIKACVEQYSHAQKGIVPFVDKIWNSLKYEVRNGEIQATIQATLDVMSAISRKFAKLPHQDTQFEELQGFVNVVLGDCIDDFANPTYTKNAGQLAN
;
A
#
# COMPACT_ATOMS: atom_id res chain seq x y z
N MET A 1 -18.16 -5.43 39.45
CA MET A 1 -16.68 -5.40 39.56
C MET A 1 -16.06 -6.75 39.93
N LEU A 2 -16.75 -7.63 40.67
CA LEU A 2 -16.26 -8.97 41.03
C LEU A 2 -16.44 -10.01 39.90
N GLU A 3 -17.53 -9.94 39.13
CA GLU A 3 -17.79 -10.88 38.01
C GLU A 3 -16.90 -10.64 36.78
N THR A 4 -16.56 -9.38 36.50
CA THR A 4 -15.62 -9.02 35.42
C THR A 4 -14.19 -9.48 35.70
N ARG A 5 -13.79 -9.56 36.98
CA ARG A 5 -12.51 -10.16 37.40
C ARG A 5 -12.51 -11.69 37.35
N SER A 6 -13.67 -12.33 37.53
CA SER A 6 -13.85 -13.78 37.43
C SER A 6 -13.74 -14.29 36.00
N LEU A 7 -14.37 -13.60 35.04
CA LEU A 7 -14.29 -13.92 33.61
C LEU A 7 -12.90 -13.67 33.01
N ALA A 8 -12.19 -12.63 33.47
CA ALA A 8 -10.81 -12.36 33.06
C ALA A 8 -9.81 -13.37 33.63
N ARG A 9 -10.02 -13.87 34.86
CA ARG A 9 -9.21 -14.96 35.44
C ARG A 9 -9.47 -16.29 34.75
N SER A 10 -10.72 -16.62 34.42
CA SER A 10 -11.04 -17.88 33.74
C SER A 10 -10.54 -17.92 32.29
N SER A 11 -10.46 -16.79 31.59
CA SER A 11 -9.83 -16.74 30.26
C SER A 11 -8.31 -16.88 30.35
N THR A 12 -7.69 -16.23 31.33
CA THR A 12 -6.23 -16.31 31.55
C THR A 12 -5.82 -17.73 31.94
N ASP A 13 -6.54 -18.38 32.86
CA ASP A 13 -6.28 -19.75 33.29
C ASP A 13 -6.48 -20.79 32.16
N ARG A 14 -7.44 -20.56 31.24
CA ARG A 14 -7.64 -21.41 30.06
C ARG A 14 -6.56 -21.21 29.00
N THR A 15 -6.12 -19.97 28.76
CA THR A 15 -4.98 -19.69 27.87
C THR A 15 -3.69 -20.30 28.41
N THR A 16 -3.46 -20.23 29.73
CA THR A 16 -2.32 -20.89 30.39
C THR A 16 -2.43 -22.42 30.37
N ALA A 17 -3.65 -22.99 30.45
CA ALA A 17 -3.87 -24.43 30.28
C ALA A 17 -3.60 -24.90 28.84
N ILE A 18 -3.97 -24.12 27.82
CA ILE A 18 -3.65 -24.42 26.40
C ILE A 18 -2.14 -24.30 26.14
N GLN A 19 -1.47 -23.29 26.72
CA GLN A 19 -0.02 -23.13 26.65
C GLN A 19 0.74 -24.26 27.39
N ASN A 20 0.18 -24.78 28.49
CA ASN A 20 0.77 -25.90 29.21
C ASN A 20 0.45 -27.26 28.55
N ALA A 21 -0.70 -27.41 27.89
CA ALA A 21 -1.01 -28.57 27.06
C ALA A 21 -0.04 -28.65 25.85
N ALA A 22 0.29 -27.52 25.24
CA ALA A 22 1.23 -27.39 24.12
C ALA A 22 2.67 -27.90 24.40
N LYS A 23 2.98 -28.34 25.62
CA LYS A 23 4.26 -28.98 25.99
C LYS A 23 4.30 -30.48 25.71
N ASP A 24 3.15 -31.12 25.46
CA ASP A 24 3.05 -32.51 25.03
C ASP A 24 2.36 -32.60 23.66
N PRO A 25 3.10 -32.91 22.57
CA PRO A 25 2.59 -32.89 21.21
C PRO A 25 1.43 -33.86 20.96
N ALA A 26 1.36 -34.98 21.70
CA ALA A 26 0.36 -36.02 21.46
C ALA A 26 -1.01 -35.66 22.08
N SER A 27 -1.03 -35.15 23.32
CA SER A 27 -2.26 -34.68 23.97
C SER A 27 -2.77 -33.37 23.39
N THR A 28 -1.88 -32.48 22.92
CA THR A 28 -2.25 -31.24 22.23
C THR A 28 -3.03 -31.51 20.94
N ARG A 29 -2.60 -32.48 20.12
CA ARG A 29 -3.23 -32.74 18.81
C ARG A 29 -4.71 -33.11 18.90
N GLY A 30 -5.10 -33.93 19.88
CA GLY A 30 -6.51 -34.32 20.08
C GLY A 30 -7.39 -33.17 20.56
N VAL A 31 -6.90 -32.39 21.54
CA VAL A 31 -7.60 -31.21 22.06
C VAL A 31 -7.73 -30.13 20.98
N THR A 32 -6.65 -29.88 20.24
CA THR A 32 -6.66 -28.91 19.13
C THR A 32 -7.57 -29.36 17.99
N ALA A 33 -7.63 -30.66 17.65
CA ALA A 33 -8.55 -31.16 16.63
C ALA A 33 -10.02 -30.96 17.03
N ASN A 34 -10.38 -31.28 18.28
CA ASN A 34 -11.74 -31.05 18.78
C ASN A 34 -12.10 -29.56 18.81
N TRP A 35 -11.16 -28.70 19.22
CA TRP A 35 -11.35 -27.26 19.20
C TRP A 35 -11.55 -26.72 17.77
N VAL A 36 -10.72 -27.12 16.82
CA VAL A 36 -10.88 -26.71 15.41
C VAL A 36 -12.23 -27.18 14.85
N GLN A 37 -12.66 -28.41 15.16
CA GLN A 37 -13.93 -28.92 14.70
C GLN A 37 -15.13 -28.14 15.27
N SER A 38 -15.02 -27.65 16.51
CA SER A 38 -16.08 -26.88 17.17
C SER A 38 -16.39 -25.55 16.48
N VAL A 39 -15.47 -25.02 15.65
CA VAL A 39 -15.66 -23.80 14.89
C VAL A 39 -16.78 -23.92 13.84
N ASN A 40 -17.08 -25.13 13.36
CA ASN A 40 -18.17 -25.34 12.40
C ASN A 40 -19.53 -24.93 12.95
N ASP A 41 -19.74 -25.03 14.27
CA ASP A 41 -20.99 -24.63 14.92
C ASP A 41 -21.21 -23.11 14.88
N TRP A 42 -20.15 -22.35 14.59
CA TRP A 42 -20.09 -20.89 14.60
C TRP A 42 -20.14 -20.29 13.19
N TYR A 43 -20.31 -21.12 12.16
CA TYR A 43 -20.34 -20.65 10.79
C TYR A 43 -21.55 -19.73 10.57
N PRO A 44 -21.39 -18.57 9.90
CA PRO A 44 -22.52 -17.67 9.63
C PRO A 44 -23.66 -18.38 8.90
N GLY A 45 -24.88 -18.35 9.44
CA GLY A 45 -26.04 -19.07 8.91
C GLY A 45 -26.27 -20.48 9.49
N SER A 46 -25.41 -20.94 10.40
CA SER A 46 -25.66 -22.13 11.24
C SER A 46 -26.91 -21.90 12.11
N SER A 47 -27.88 -22.82 12.04
CA SER A 47 -29.23 -22.74 12.66
C SER A 47 -29.24 -22.82 14.20
N THR A 48 -28.10 -22.65 14.86
CA THR A 48 -27.94 -22.84 16.31
C THR A 48 -28.06 -21.56 17.13
N VAL A 49 -28.19 -20.40 16.49
CA VAL A 49 -28.57 -19.16 17.19
C VAL A 49 -30.08 -18.97 17.01
N PRO A 50 -30.89 -19.04 18.08
CA PRO A 50 -32.34 -18.85 17.96
C PRO A 50 -32.62 -17.46 17.38
N ASP A 51 -33.52 -17.40 16.39
CA ASP A 51 -34.15 -16.14 15.96
C ASP A 51 -34.94 -15.59 17.16
N ILE A 52 -34.30 -14.70 17.93
CA ILE A 52 -34.97 -13.86 18.91
C ILE A 52 -35.28 -12.56 18.18
N ASP A 53 -36.53 -12.47 17.71
CA ASP A 53 -37.17 -11.25 17.24
C ASP A 53 -37.33 -10.28 18.42
N ASP A 54 -36.30 -9.48 18.72
CA ASP A 54 -36.38 -8.45 19.78
C ASP A 54 -35.44 -7.27 19.46
N GLY A 55 -35.99 -6.13 19.00
CA GLY A 55 -35.47 -4.75 19.15
C GLY A 55 -34.00 -4.40 18.77
N GLU A 56 -33.77 -3.17 18.29
CA GLU A 56 -32.44 -2.66 17.93
C GLU A 56 -31.37 -2.75 19.05
N GLU A 57 -31.77 -2.78 20.33
CA GLU A 57 -30.87 -2.92 21.48
C GLU A 57 -30.33 -4.35 21.68
N ALA A 58 -31.12 -5.41 21.43
CA ALA A 58 -30.67 -6.80 21.65
C ALA A 58 -29.69 -7.26 20.56
N GLY A 59 -29.87 -6.79 19.32
CA GLY A 59 -28.92 -7.04 18.22
C GLY A 59 -27.51 -6.50 18.50
N SER A 60 -27.39 -5.41 19.27
CA SER A 60 -26.08 -4.87 19.65
C SER A 60 -25.35 -5.73 20.69
N ALA A 61 -26.08 -6.30 21.66
CA ALA A 61 -25.52 -7.16 22.70
C ALA A 61 -25.02 -8.49 22.10
N ASP A 62 -25.77 -9.06 21.16
CA ASP A 62 -25.39 -10.27 20.44
C ASP A 62 -24.13 -10.05 19.57
N VAL A 63 -24.05 -8.93 18.85
CA VAL A 63 -22.84 -8.53 18.11
C VAL A 63 -21.62 -8.42 19.03
N ILE A 64 -21.76 -7.85 20.22
CA ILE A 64 -20.66 -7.74 21.19
C ILE A 64 -20.23 -9.11 21.71
N LEU A 65 -21.17 -10.00 22.00
CA LEU A 65 -20.87 -11.36 22.47
C LEU A 65 -20.16 -12.17 21.38
N ARG A 66 -20.64 -12.13 20.13
CA ARG A 66 -19.98 -12.75 18.98
C ARG A 66 -18.56 -12.19 18.78
N ALA A 67 -18.39 -10.87 18.82
CA ALA A 67 -17.08 -10.24 18.67
C ALA A 67 -16.09 -10.70 19.76
N LYS A 68 -16.54 -10.81 21.01
CA LYS A 68 -15.73 -11.33 22.13
C LYS A 68 -15.34 -12.79 21.92
N ALA A 69 -16.28 -13.62 21.47
CA ALA A 69 -16.02 -15.04 21.25
C ALA A 69 -15.07 -15.28 20.08
N LEU A 70 -15.28 -14.60 18.94
CA LEU A 70 -14.35 -14.62 17.82
C LEU A 70 -12.97 -14.09 18.22
N GLY A 71 -12.92 -13.03 19.04
CA GLY A 71 -11.69 -12.51 19.61
C GLY A 71 -10.95 -13.54 20.49
N PHE A 72 -11.69 -14.32 21.28
CA PHE A 72 -11.12 -15.41 22.06
C PHE A 72 -10.57 -16.54 21.18
N LEU A 73 -11.27 -16.89 20.09
CA LEU A 73 -10.78 -17.87 19.12
C LEU A 73 -9.50 -17.41 18.43
N ALA A 74 -9.44 -16.15 18.00
CA ALA A 74 -8.25 -15.55 17.40
C ALA A 74 -7.06 -15.54 18.38
N ALA A 75 -7.28 -15.12 19.63
CA ALA A 75 -6.24 -15.12 20.67
C ALA A 75 -5.76 -16.54 21.03
N THR A 76 -6.67 -17.52 21.03
CA THR A 76 -6.33 -18.93 21.26
C THR A 76 -5.41 -19.44 20.15
N LEU A 77 -5.75 -19.11 18.90
CA LEU A 77 -4.95 -19.46 17.74
C LEU A 77 -3.54 -18.85 17.81
N GLU A 78 -3.42 -17.56 18.13
CA GLU A 78 -2.14 -16.85 18.29
C GLU A 78 -1.24 -17.48 19.38
N ALA A 79 -1.83 -18.14 20.37
CA ALA A 79 -1.09 -18.84 21.43
C ALA A 79 -0.56 -20.23 21.02
N LEU A 80 -1.02 -20.79 19.89
CA LEU A 80 -0.61 -22.12 19.42
C LEU A 80 0.73 -22.06 18.67
N PRO A 81 1.69 -22.96 18.93
CA PRO A 81 2.89 -23.04 18.11
C PRO A 81 2.58 -23.30 16.63
N LYS A 82 3.34 -22.67 15.71
CA LYS A 82 3.12 -22.68 14.25
C LYS A 82 3.13 -24.05 13.55
N GLY A 83 3.56 -25.10 14.24
CA GLY A 83 3.62 -26.48 13.74
C GLY A 83 2.57 -27.43 14.32
N VAL A 84 1.68 -26.94 15.20
CA VAL A 84 0.68 -27.79 15.86
C VAL A 84 -0.46 -28.17 14.92
N LEU A 85 -0.90 -27.24 14.08
CA LEU A 85 -1.99 -27.45 13.13
C LEU A 85 -1.50 -28.14 11.86
N ASN A 86 -2.25 -29.15 11.41
CA ASN A 86 -2.02 -29.76 10.11
C ASN A 86 -2.68 -28.94 8.98
N GLY A 87 -2.35 -29.29 7.73
CA GLY A 87 -2.83 -28.53 6.56
C GLY A 87 -4.36 -28.47 6.42
N THR A 88 -5.08 -29.54 6.78
CA THR A 88 -6.55 -29.57 6.74
C THR A 88 -7.15 -28.64 7.79
N GLN A 89 -6.58 -28.60 8.99
CA GLN A 89 -7.01 -27.71 10.07
C GLN A 89 -6.74 -26.24 9.73
N VAL A 90 -5.54 -25.93 9.20
CA VAL A 90 -5.22 -24.57 8.75
C VAL A 90 -6.18 -24.14 7.64
N GLN A 91 -6.44 -25.01 6.66
CA GLN A 91 -7.38 -24.72 5.58
C GLN A 91 -8.79 -24.42 6.11
N LEU A 92 -9.31 -25.26 7.02
CA LEU A 92 -10.64 -25.05 7.61
C LEU A 92 -10.73 -23.71 8.34
N LEU A 93 -9.74 -23.39 9.19
CA LEU A 93 -9.72 -22.12 9.93
C LEU A 93 -9.58 -20.91 9.00
N VAL A 94 -8.76 -21.01 7.94
CA VAL A 94 -8.64 -19.95 6.94
C VAL A 94 -9.99 -19.69 6.27
N HIS A 95 -10.71 -20.74 5.87
CA HIS A 95 -12.04 -20.57 5.26
C HIS A 95 -13.03 -19.94 6.24
N PHE A 96 -13.10 -20.46 7.48
CA PHE A 96 -13.98 -19.93 8.51
C PHE A 96 -13.77 -18.42 8.75
N PHE A 97 -12.52 -18.00 9.01
CA PHE A 97 -12.25 -16.59 9.28
C PHE A 97 -12.38 -15.73 8.01
N SER A 98 -12.10 -16.27 6.83
CA SER A 98 -12.29 -15.53 5.56
C SER A 98 -13.76 -15.19 5.32
N VAL A 99 -14.70 -16.07 5.66
CA VAL A 99 -16.14 -15.83 5.44
C VAL A 99 -16.69 -14.66 6.27
N MET A 100 -16.00 -14.25 7.34
CA MET A 100 -16.39 -13.10 8.16
C MET A 100 -16.37 -11.78 7.39
N PHE A 101 -15.53 -11.66 6.35
CA PHE A 101 -15.44 -10.50 5.47
C PHE A 101 -16.60 -10.36 4.47
N ASP A 102 -17.51 -11.35 4.45
CA ASP A 102 -18.72 -11.38 3.64
C ASP A 102 -19.97 -11.35 4.55
N ALA A 103 -19.93 -12.12 5.64
CA ALA A 103 -21.12 -12.44 6.42
C ALA A 103 -21.24 -11.75 7.80
N ASP A 104 -20.16 -11.24 8.41
CA ASP A 104 -20.21 -10.60 9.74
C ASP A 104 -19.30 -9.38 9.85
N HIS A 105 -19.65 -8.32 9.11
CA HIS A 105 -18.89 -7.06 9.11
C HIS A 105 -18.92 -6.33 10.45
N LYS A 106 -19.92 -6.56 11.30
CA LYS A 106 -20.11 -5.83 12.57
C LYS A 106 -19.28 -6.41 13.71
N ALA A 107 -19.15 -7.73 13.79
CA ALA A 107 -18.43 -8.40 14.87
C ALA A 107 -17.11 -9.06 14.43
N GLY A 108 -17.04 -9.55 13.19
CA GLY A 108 -16.05 -10.55 12.80
C GLY A 108 -14.73 -10.00 12.28
N ILE A 109 -14.72 -8.81 11.67
CA ILE A 109 -13.57 -8.33 10.87
C ILE A 109 -12.26 -8.28 11.65
N LEU A 110 -12.23 -7.66 12.83
CA LEU A 110 -11.00 -7.51 13.60
C LEU A 110 -10.44 -8.87 14.05
N ALA A 111 -11.30 -9.75 14.56
CA ALA A 111 -10.90 -11.07 15.02
C ALA A 111 -10.44 -11.96 13.85
N ALA A 112 -11.18 -11.95 12.75
CA ALA A 112 -10.84 -12.67 11.53
C ALA A 112 -9.49 -12.22 10.96
N THR A 113 -9.26 -10.90 10.90
CA THR A 113 -8.01 -10.34 10.40
C THR A 113 -6.82 -10.81 11.24
N LYS A 114 -6.90 -10.73 12.57
CA LYS A 114 -5.85 -11.18 13.48
C LYS A 114 -5.57 -12.68 13.35
N ALA A 115 -6.63 -13.48 13.35
CA ALA A 115 -6.54 -14.92 13.16
C ALA A 115 -5.86 -15.27 11.83
N LEU A 116 -6.26 -14.61 10.73
CA LEU A 116 -5.68 -14.85 9.41
C LEU A 116 -4.23 -14.42 9.32
N ARG A 117 -3.84 -13.28 9.89
CA ARG A 117 -2.42 -12.88 9.99
C ARG A 117 -1.57 -13.95 10.66
N TYR A 118 -2.11 -14.64 11.66
CA TYR A 118 -1.41 -15.75 12.30
C TYR A 118 -1.40 -17.01 11.41
N LEU A 119 -2.54 -17.39 10.84
CA LEU A 119 -2.70 -18.59 10.00
C LEU A 119 -1.81 -18.56 8.76
N ILE A 120 -1.67 -17.41 8.10
CA ILE A 120 -0.79 -17.28 6.91
C ILE A 120 0.68 -17.51 7.26
N SER A 121 1.04 -17.40 8.55
CA SER A 121 2.39 -17.58 9.05
C SER A 121 2.66 -18.99 9.61
N MET A 122 1.67 -19.90 9.57
CA MET A 122 1.78 -21.28 10.02
C MET A 122 2.57 -22.15 9.04
N ASN A 123 3.27 -23.17 9.55
CA ASN A 123 4.10 -24.05 8.72
C ASN A 123 3.30 -24.84 7.69
N ALA A 124 2.03 -25.15 8.01
CA ALA A 124 1.14 -25.92 7.16
C ALA A 124 0.24 -25.04 6.26
N PHE A 125 0.47 -23.72 6.21
CA PHE A 125 -0.25 -22.82 5.32
C PHE A 125 0.05 -23.15 3.85
N LYS A 126 -1.01 -23.24 3.05
CA LYS A 126 -0.93 -23.48 1.61
C LYS A 126 -1.09 -22.16 0.85
N PRO A 127 -0.16 -21.78 -0.03
CA PRO A 127 -0.21 -20.50 -0.76
C PRO A 127 -1.50 -20.28 -1.55
N GLN A 128 -2.13 -21.36 -2.03
CA GLN A 128 -3.42 -21.34 -2.76
C GLN A 128 -4.55 -20.71 -1.95
N LEU A 129 -4.45 -20.71 -0.61
CA LEU A 129 -5.43 -20.09 0.26
C LEU A 129 -5.32 -18.55 0.27
N ALA A 130 -4.22 -17.96 -0.21
CA ALA A 130 -4.06 -16.52 -0.28
C ALA A 130 -5.15 -15.86 -1.14
N ASP A 131 -5.48 -16.47 -2.28
CA ASP A 131 -6.55 -16.00 -3.15
C ASP A 131 -7.92 -16.07 -2.47
N THR A 132 -8.19 -17.14 -1.71
CA THR A 132 -9.41 -17.24 -0.90
C THR A 132 -9.51 -16.13 0.13
N VAL A 133 -8.40 -15.79 0.80
CA VAL A 133 -8.38 -14.71 1.79
C VAL A 133 -8.64 -13.36 1.13
N VAL A 134 -7.87 -13.02 0.08
CA VAL A 134 -8.04 -11.76 -0.66
C VAL A 134 -9.43 -11.65 -1.24
N GLY A 135 -9.92 -12.71 -1.88
CA GLY A 135 -11.23 -12.79 -2.51
C GLY A 135 -12.40 -12.61 -1.54
N ASN A 136 -12.26 -13.00 -0.26
CA ASN A 136 -13.27 -12.69 0.74
C ASN A 136 -13.11 -11.29 1.33
N ILE A 137 -11.88 -10.81 1.55
CA ILE A 137 -11.65 -9.43 2.03
C ILE A 137 -12.32 -8.41 1.10
N VAL A 138 -12.16 -8.56 -0.22
CA VAL A 138 -12.71 -7.60 -1.18
C VAL A 138 -14.25 -7.58 -1.23
N LYS A 139 -14.92 -8.62 -0.73
CA LYS A 139 -16.40 -8.67 -0.64
C LYS A 139 -16.97 -7.67 0.36
N MET A 140 -16.15 -7.19 1.30
CA MET A 140 -16.55 -6.10 2.18
C MET A 140 -17.05 -4.88 1.38
N GLY A 141 -16.49 -4.64 0.19
CA GLY A 141 -16.88 -3.53 -0.67
C GLY A 141 -16.96 -2.20 0.08
N ASP A 142 -18.12 -1.55 0.00
CA ASP A 142 -18.35 -0.26 0.66
C ASP A 142 -18.40 -0.36 2.18
N ASP A 143 -18.64 -1.53 2.78
CA ASP A 143 -18.69 -1.70 4.24
C ASP A 143 -17.30 -1.63 4.88
N PHE A 144 -16.23 -1.76 4.10
CA PHE A 144 -14.86 -1.58 4.58
C PHE A 144 -14.66 -0.20 5.22
N ARG A 145 -15.23 0.85 4.61
CA ARG A 145 -15.12 2.23 5.13
C ARG A 145 -15.87 2.44 6.45
N LEU A 146 -16.84 1.58 6.76
CA LEU A 146 -17.63 1.64 7.99
C LEU A 146 -16.87 1.07 9.19
N GLN A 147 -15.81 0.29 8.94
CA GLN A 147 -14.95 -0.22 10.01
C GLN A 147 -14.17 0.92 10.68
N PRO A 148 -13.88 0.83 12.00
CA PRO A 148 -12.99 1.77 12.67
C PRO A 148 -11.61 1.85 11.99
N PRO A 149 -10.93 3.02 12.00
CA PRO A 149 -9.60 3.16 11.38
C PRO A 149 -8.59 2.12 11.84
N SER A 150 -8.59 1.75 13.12
CA SER A 150 -7.73 0.71 13.69
C SER A 150 -8.01 -0.68 13.13
N THR A 151 -9.27 -1.03 12.87
CA THR A 151 -9.63 -2.29 12.22
C THR A 151 -9.22 -2.28 10.76
N ARG A 152 -9.45 -1.18 10.04
CA ARG A 152 -8.98 -1.04 8.64
C ARG A 152 -7.46 -1.18 8.54
N PHE A 153 -6.71 -0.62 9.49
CA PHE A 153 -5.25 -0.78 9.56
C PHE A 153 -4.84 -2.26 9.60
N GLU A 154 -5.46 -3.08 10.45
CA GLU A 154 -5.16 -4.51 10.55
C GLU A 154 -5.45 -5.24 9.23
N VAL A 155 -6.53 -4.86 8.53
CA VAL A 155 -6.88 -5.44 7.22
C VAL A 155 -5.83 -5.07 6.18
N TYR A 156 -5.37 -3.81 6.17
CA TYR A 156 -4.27 -3.39 5.30
C TYR A 156 -2.98 -4.16 5.62
N GLU A 157 -2.62 -4.37 6.89
CA GLU A 157 -1.44 -5.18 7.25
C GLU A 157 -1.56 -6.63 6.75
N LEU A 158 -2.75 -7.24 6.86
CA LEU A 158 -3.00 -8.58 6.33
C LEU A 158 -2.83 -8.63 4.82
N LEU A 159 -3.46 -7.69 4.09
CA LEU A 159 -3.34 -7.57 2.64
C LEU A 159 -1.89 -7.36 2.21
N HIS A 160 -1.18 -6.46 2.90
CA HIS A 160 0.22 -6.18 2.60
C HIS A 160 1.09 -7.42 2.81
N GLY A 161 0.89 -8.17 3.89
CA GLY A 161 1.57 -9.44 4.14
C GLY A 161 1.40 -10.44 2.99
N LEU A 162 0.16 -10.62 2.51
CA LEU A 162 -0.15 -11.52 1.39
C LEU A 162 0.41 -11.03 0.05
N ILE A 163 0.41 -9.72 -0.19
CA ILE A 163 0.84 -9.14 -1.46
C ILE A 163 2.36 -9.11 -1.58
N GLN A 164 3.07 -8.87 -0.48
CA GLN A 164 4.53 -8.73 -0.47
C GLN A 164 5.28 -10.05 -0.33
N ASP A 165 4.69 -11.07 0.32
CA ASP A 165 5.35 -12.36 0.50
C ASP A 165 5.58 -13.05 -0.86
N PRO A 166 6.81 -13.45 -1.21
CA PRO A 166 7.12 -13.98 -2.53
C PRO A 166 6.33 -15.23 -2.92
N ILE A 167 5.95 -16.06 -1.95
CA ILE A 167 5.26 -17.32 -2.19
C ILE A 167 3.78 -17.06 -2.50
N THR A 168 3.08 -16.31 -1.63
CA THR A 168 1.67 -15.96 -1.87
C THR A 168 1.51 -15.05 -3.08
N ARG A 169 2.44 -14.10 -3.28
CA ARG A 169 2.50 -13.28 -4.50
C ARG A 169 2.62 -14.13 -5.77
N GLY A 170 3.47 -15.16 -5.75
CA GLY A 170 3.65 -16.05 -6.89
C GLY A 170 2.35 -16.76 -7.27
N GLU A 171 1.60 -17.20 -6.26
CA GLU A 171 0.29 -17.83 -6.44
C GLU A 171 -0.77 -16.83 -6.95
N LEU A 172 -0.86 -15.64 -6.35
CA LEU A 172 -1.80 -14.60 -6.81
C LEU A 172 -1.55 -14.21 -8.27
N GLN A 173 -0.29 -14.10 -8.69
CA GLN A 173 0.06 -13.84 -10.09
C GLN A 173 -0.24 -15.03 -11.00
N HIS A 174 -0.07 -16.26 -10.52
CA HIS A 174 -0.42 -17.46 -11.28
C HIS A 174 -1.93 -17.54 -11.54
N ILE A 175 -2.76 -17.21 -10.54
CA ILE A 175 -4.23 -17.26 -10.64
C ILE A 175 -4.77 -16.12 -11.51
N HIS A 176 -4.33 -14.89 -11.26
CA HIS A 176 -4.93 -13.70 -11.89
C HIS A 176 -4.20 -13.20 -13.15
N GLY A 177 -2.98 -13.67 -13.38
CA GLY A 177 -2.13 -13.21 -14.50
C GLY A 177 -2.00 -11.69 -14.57
N SER A 178 -1.87 -11.17 -15.78
CA SER A 178 -1.75 -9.73 -16.02
C SER A 178 -3.06 -8.96 -15.84
N ALA A 179 -4.21 -9.64 -15.85
CA ALA A 179 -5.51 -9.03 -15.56
C ALA A 179 -5.62 -8.61 -14.09
N SER A 180 -4.94 -9.33 -13.18
CA SER A 180 -4.81 -8.95 -11.76
C SER A 180 -6.15 -8.54 -11.15
N GLY A 181 -7.22 -9.31 -11.40
CA GLY A 181 -8.61 -8.93 -11.09
C GLY A 181 -8.81 -8.48 -9.65
N PHE A 182 -8.18 -9.19 -8.70
CA PHE A 182 -8.22 -8.85 -7.28
C PHE A 182 -7.71 -7.42 -6.97
N VAL A 183 -6.77 -6.89 -7.78
CA VAL A 183 -6.24 -5.53 -7.60
C VAL A 183 -7.35 -4.51 -7.84
N LEU A 184 -8.15 -4.68 -8.89
CA LEU A 184 -9.25 -3.75 -9.19
C LEU A 184 -10.30 -3.76 -8.08
N ASP A 185 -10.60 -4.93 -7.52
CA ASP A 185 -11.50 -5.06 -6.39
C ASP A 185 -10.94 -4.40 -5.12
N LEU A 186 -9.63 -4.54 -4.86
CA LEU A 186 -8.95 -3.82 -3.79
C LEU A 186 -9.00 -2.30 -3.97
N LEU A 187 -8.74 -1.80 -5.18
CA LEU A 187 -8.82 -0.37 -5.47
C LEU A 187 -10.22 0.17 -5.18
N LYS A 188 -11.26 -0.56 -5.56
CA LYS A 188 -12.66 -0.21 -5.32
C LYS A 188 -13.00 -0.20 -3.82
N MET A 189 -12.57 -1.22 -3.07
CA MET A 189 -12.80 -1.30 -1.63
C MET A 189 -12.09 -0.17 -0.87
N CYS A 190 -10.86 0.18 -1.27
CA CYS A 190 -9.98 1.11 -0.54
C CYS A 190 -10.07 2.59 -0.98
N GLN A 191 -10.93 2.93 -1.94
CA GLN A 191 -10.96 4.23 -2.64
C GLN A 191 -11.13 5.49 -1.76
N HIS A 192 -11.55 5.35 -0.50
CA HIS A 192 -11.94 6.47 0.37
C HIS A 192 -11.17 6.55 1.69
N GLU A 193 -9.98 5.96 1.77
CA GLU A 193 -9.16 6.06 2.98
C GLU A 193 -8.68 7.50 3.24
N ARG A 194 -8.73 7.92 4.50
CA ARG A 194 -8.36 9.27 4.94
C ARG A 194 -7.51 9.28 6.19
N ASP A 195 -7.47 8.18 6.92
CA ASP A 195 -6.62 8.06 8.09
C ASP A 195 -5.13 8.03 7.67
N PRO A 196 -4.27 8.92 8.20
CA PRO A 196 -2.87 9.00 7.79
C PRO A 196 -2.09 7.69 7.97
N LYS A 197 -2.40 6.91 9.01
CA LYS A 197 -1.71 5.63 9.28
C LYS A 197 -2.11 4.59 8.25
N ASN A 198 -3.39 4.52 7.95
CA ASN A 198 -3.90 3.61 6.94
C ASN A 198 -3.43 4.01 5.52
N LEU A 199 -3.31 5.30 5.23
CA LEU A 199 -2.79 5.78 3.95
C LEU A 199 -1.34 5.35 3.71
N LEU A 200 -0.48 5.39 4.74
CA LEU A 200 0.89 4.90 4.61
C LEU A 200 0.93 3.41 4.24
N GLU A 201 0.11 2.59 4.90
CA GLU A 201 0.02 1.15 4.62
C GLU A 201 -0.57 0.90 3.22
N TRP A 202 -1.59 1.66 2.83
CA TRP A 202 -2.19 1.59 1.51
C TRP A 202 -1.21 1.93 0.39
N PHE A 203 -0.43 3.00 0.54
CA PHE A 203 0.61 3.35 -0.44
C PHE A 203 1.72 2.30 -0.50
N ALA A 204 2.06 1.66 0.64
CA ALA A 204 3.00 0.54 0.65
C ALA A 204 2.49 -0.66 -0.16
N ILE A 205 1.19 -1.00 -0.01
CA ILE A 205 0.52 -2.03 -0.83
C ILE A 205 0.58 -1.67 -2.31
N LEU A 206 0.18 -0.46 -2.69
CA LEU A 206 0.20 -0.01 -4.09
C LEU A 206 1.60 -0.05 -4.68
N LYS A 207 2.62 0.42 -3.94
CA LYS A 207 4.03 0.34 -4.34
C LYS A 207 4.48 -1.11 -4.55
N SER A 208 4.08 -2.02 -3.67
CA SER A 208 4.40 -3.46 -3.78
C SER A 208 3.77 -4.08 -5.04
N LEU A 209 2.50 -3.77 -5.30
CA LEU A 209 1.80 -4.17 -6.53
C LEU A 209 2.55 -3.68 -7.77
N LEU A 210 2.85 -2.38 -7.83
CA LEU A 210 3.56 -1.76 -8.96
C LEU A 210 4.93 -2.40 -9.23
N ARG A 211 5.70 -2.71 -8.17
CA ARG A 211 7.06 -3.27 -8.30
C ARG A 211 7.12 -4.74 -8.64
N HIS A 212 6.14 -5.52 -8.20
CA HIS A 212 6.27 -6.97 -8.17
C HIS A 212 5.22 -7.71 -9.00
N TYR A 213 4.16 -7.04 -9.44
CA TYR A 213 3.12 -7.64 -10.26
C TYR A 213 3.25 -7.21 -11.73
N SER A 214 3.14 -8.21 -12.62
CA SER A 214 3.12 -8.01 -14.08
C SER A 214 1.72 -7.63 -14.57
N MET A 215 1.22 -6.46 -14.14
CA MET A 215 -0.11 -5.95 -14.50
C MET A 215 -0.20 -5.43 -15.95
N SER A 216 -1.38 -5.52 -16.56
CA SER A 216 -1.69 -4.88 -17.84
C SER A 216 -1.66 -3.34 -17.72
N HIS A 217 -1.63 -2.64 -18.85
CA HIS A 217 -1.61 -1.18 -18.85
C HIS A 217 -2.91 -0.58 -18.29
N GLU A 218 -4.06 -1.21 -18.56
CA GLU A 218 -5.36 -0.79 -18.04
C GLU A 218 -5.40 -0.86 -16.51
N VAL A 219 -4.86 -1.94 -15.93
CA VAL A 219 -4.76 -2.08 -14.46
C VAL A 219 -3.78 -1.05 -13.89
N LEU A 220 -2.65 -0.81 -14.54
CA LEU A 220 -1.69 0.24 -14.14
C LEU A 220 -2.34 1.63 -14.12
N GLN A 221 -3.22 1.93 -15.07
CA GLN A 221 -3.98 3.19 -15.09
C GLN A 221 -4.91 3.32 -13.88
N GLU A 222 -5.61 2.26 -13.49
CA GLU A 222 -6.47 2.31 -12.30
C GLU A 222 -5.66 2.43 -11.01
N VAL A 223 -4.54 1.71 -10.89
CA VAL A 223 -3.61 1.87 -9.76
C VAL A 223 -3.06 3.30 -9.70
N PHE A 224 -2.67 3.86 -10.85
CA PHE A 224 -2.21 5.25 -10.97
C PHE A 224 -3.26 6.24 -10.48
N LYS A 225 -4.52 6.12 -10.94
CA LYS A 225 -5.64 6.99 -10.50
C LYS A 225 -5.81 6.94 -8.98
N SER A 226 -5.65 5.77 -8.37
CA SER A 226 -5.81 5.59 -6.93
C SER A 226 -4.85 6.46 -6.13
N PHE A 227 -3.54 6.36 -6.33
CA PHE A 227 -2.57 7.14 -5.55
C PHE A 227 -2.42 8.58 -6.05
N SER A 228 -2.54 8.84 -7.35
CA SER A 228 -2.36 10.19 -7.91
C SER A 228 -3.45 11.17 -7.47
N SER A 229 -4.64 10.66 -7.11
CA SER A 229 -5.73 11.46 -6.53
C SER A 229 -5.36 12.16 -5.22
N TYR A 230 -4.37 11.63 -4.49
CA TYR A 230 -3.86 12.24 -3.26
C TYR A 230 -2.81 13.33 -3.52
N PHE A 231 -2.36 13.54 -4.76
CA PHE A 231 -1.25 14.45 -5.06
C PHE A 231 -1.72 15.86 -5.50
N PRO A 232 -1.23 16.96 -4.88
CA PRO A 232 -0.31 16.99 -3.74
C PRO A 232 -1.03 16.69 -2.41
N ILE A 233 -0.39 15.89 -1.55
CA ILE A 233 -0.99 15.48 -0.27
C ILE A 233 -0.65 16.48 0.83
N SER A 234 -1.66 16.87 1.60
CA SER A 234 -1.48 17.70 2.80
C SER A 234 -2.36 17.18 3.93
N ILE A 235 -1.83 17.20 5.15
CA ILE A 235 -2.62 16.94 6.36
C ILE A 235 -3.21 18.28 6.80
N ARG A 236 -4.53 18.33 7.06
CA ARG A 236 -5.12 19.49 7.71
C ARG A 236 -4.52 19.63 9.09
N SER A 237 -3.98 20.82 9.40
CA SER A 237 -3.43 21.11 10.72
C SER A 237 -4.48 20.81 11.80
N SER A 238 -4.18 19.86 12.69
CA SER A 238 -4.95 19.62 13.91
C SER A 238 -4.20 20.22 15.09
N ALA A 239 -4.91 20.58 16.16
CA ALA A 239 -4.32 21.16 17.37
C ALA A 239 -3.38 20.18 18.12
N THR A 240 -3.37 18.90 17.73
CA THR A 240 -2.60 17.83 18.36
C THR A 240 -1.47 17.41 17.42
N PRO A 241 -0.21 17.28 17.89
CA PRO A 241 0.87 16.74 17.07
C PRO A 241 0.48 15.35 16.56
N ALA A 242 0.36 15.20 15.25
CA ALA A 242 0.09 13.91 14.63
C ALA A 242 1.35 13.03 14.74
N ALA A 243 1.18 11.75 15.07
CA ALA A 243 2.28 10.78 15.05
C ALA A 243 2.86 10.57 13.64
N ILE A 244 2.12 10.95 12.60
CA ILE A 244 2.50 10.84 11.19
C ILE A 244 2.59 12.25 10.61
N THR A 245 3.72 12.54 9.97
CA THR A 245 3.97 13.84 9.36
C THR A 245 3.49 13.90 7.92
N THR A 246 3.17 15.11 7.43
CA THR A 246 2.83 15.33 6.01
C THR A 246 3.95 14.86 5.08
N GLU A 247 5.22 15.02 5.50
CA GLU A 247 6.38 14.59 4.71
C GLU A 247 6.47 13.07 4.55
N GLN A 248 6.05 12.29 5.56
CA GLN A 248 5.96 10.82 5.41
C GLN A 248 4.93 10.43 4.35
N LEU A 249 3.76 11.08 4.32
CA LEU A 249 2.74 10.81 3.32
C LEU A 249 3.18 11.23 1.91
N LYS A 250 3.81 12.41 1.78
CA LYS A 250 4.37 12.86 0.51
C LYS A 250 5.42 11.89 -0.02
N LEU A 251 6.30 11.40 0.85
CA LEU A 251 7.29 10.40 0.47
C LEU A 251 6.60 9.10 0.01
N ALA A 252 5.61 8.59 0.75
CA ALA A 252 4.91 7.37 0.37
C ALA A 252 4.21 7.47 -1.00
N VAL A 253 3.50 8.58 -1.27
CA VAL A 253 2.90 8.82 -2.60
C VAL A 253 3.97 8.91 -3.68
N ARG A 254 5.08 9.63 -3.42
CA ARG A 254 6.21 9.74 -4.35
C ARG A 254 6.80 8.38 -4.70
N GLU A 255 6.91 7.50 -3.73
CA GLU A 255 7.40 6.14 -3.95
C GLU A 255 6.46 5.30 -4.83
N CYS A 256 5.15 5.57 -4.85
CA CYS A 256 4.22 4.97 -5.80
C CYS A 256 4.48 5.47 -7.22
N PHE A 257 4.63 6.78 -7.44
CA PHE A 257 5.00 7.34 -8.74
C PHE A 257 6.31 6.74 -9.27
N ALA A 258 7.31 6.64 -8.40
CA ALA A 258 8.64 6.15 -8.76
C ALA A 258 8.77 4.61 -8.74
N ALA A 259 7.66 3.88 -8.53
CA ALA A 259 7.71 2.44 -8.28
C ALA A 259 8.12 1.63 -9.51
N ASP A 260 7.67 2.02 -10.70
CA ASP A 260 7.88 1.26 -11.94
C ASP A 260 7.88 2.18 -13.18
N TYR A 261 8.81 1.94 -14.10
CA TYR A 261 8.96 2.71 -15.34
C TYR A 261 7.72 2.63 -16.25
N ARG A 262 6.90 1.58 -16.13
CA ARG A 262 5.65 1.40 -16.87
C ARG A 262 4.60 2.46 -16.56
N LEU A 263 4.80 3.26 -15.51
CA LEU A 263 3.96 4.41 -15.17
C LEU A 263 4.41 5.71 -15.83
N ALA A 264 5.49 5.72 -16.61
CA ALA A 264 6.10 6.96 -17.12
C ALA A 264 5.14 7.81 -17.96
N ASP A 265 4.36 7.17 -18.83
CA ASP A 265 3.37 7.78 -19.71
C ASP A 265 2.13 8.32 -18.99
N LEU A 266 1.94 7.94 -17.72
CA LEU A 266 0.93 8.51 -16.83
C LEU A 266 1.54 9.58 -15.92
N SER A 267 2.70 9.27 -15.33
CA SER A 267 3.34 10.06 -14.28
C SER A 267 3.91 11.38 -14.77
N PHE A 268 4.70 11.36 -15.85
CA PHE A 268 5.31 12.60 -16.34
C PHE A 268 4.27 13.57 -16.90
N PRO A 269 3.31 13.15 -17.75
CA PRO A 269 2.26 14.06 -18.19
C PRO A 269 1.44 14.66 -17.04
N PHE A 270 1.08 13.86 -16.03
CA PHE A 270 0.37 14.35 -14.85
C PHE A 270 1.16 15.39 -14.05
N LEU A 271 2.44 15.10 -13.78
CA LEU A 271 3.30 15.98 -12.99
C LEU A 271 3.61 17.29 -13.73
N ILE A 272 3.90 17.21 -15.04
CA ILE A 272 4.13 18.37 -15.91
C ILE A 272 2.85 19.20 -16.02
N GLN A 273 1.70 18.59 -16.27
CA GLN A 273 0.42 19.31 -16.35
C GLN A 273 0.10 20.04 -15.04
N LYS A 274 0.44 19.46 -13.87
CA LYS A 274 0.30 20.16 -12.58
C LYS A 274 1.30 21.30 -12.43
N LEU A 275 2.52 21.16 -12.93
CA LEU A 275 3.54 22.20 -12.85
C LEU A 275 3.19 23.40 -13.75
N ASP A 276 2.69 23.13 -14.94
CA ASP A 276 2.35 24.12 -15.98
C ASP A 276 1.07 24.92 -15.65
N GLN A 277 0.43 24.72 -14.50
CA GLN A 277 -0.69 25.55 -14.00
C GLN A 277 -0.24 26.97 -13.59
N GLY A 278 1.05 27.30 -13.75
CA GLY A 278 1.61 28.64 -13.57
C GLY A 278 1.57 29.11 -12.12
N ASP A 279 1.25 30.39 -11.92
CA ASP A 279 1.27 31.06 -10.61
C ASP A 279 0.28 30.50 -9.59
N SER A 280 -0.66 29.64 -10.02
CA SER A 280 -1.59 28.96 -9.12
C SER A 280 -0.94 27.86 -8.28
N VAL A 281 0.27 27.43 -8.64
CA VAL A 281 1.02 26.37 -7.95
C VAL A 281 1.88 26.96 -6.84
N THR A 282 1.54 26.65 -5.59
CA THR A 282 2.36 27.06 -4.44
C THR A 282 3.78 26.48 -4.50
N VAL A 283 4.74 27.17 -3.89
CA VAL A 283 6.15 26.73 -3.82
C VAL A 283 6.28 25.31 -3.29
N GLY A 284 5.56 24.97 -2.22
CA GLY A 284 5.58 23.62 -1.64
C GLY A 284 5.13 22.54 -2.64
N VAL A 285 4.07 22.82 -3.41
CA VAL A 285 3.59 21.91 -4.44
C VAL A 285 4.58 21.80 -5.61
N LYS A 286 5.19 22.90 -6.03
CA LYS A 286 6.27 22.86 -7.03
C LYS A 286 7.43 21.96 -6.58
N LEU A 287 7.89 22.12 -5.33
CA LEU A 287 8.94 21.27 -4.76
C LEU A 287 8.53 19.80 -4.67
N ASP A 288 7.28 19.51 -4.33
CA ASP A 288 6.75 18.15 -4.32
C ASP A 288 6.74 17.53 -5.72
N ILE A 289 6.36 18.29 -6.76
CA ILE A 289 6.38 17.85 -8.16
C ILE A 289 7.82 17.55 -8.59
N LEU A 290 8.75 18.49 -8.39
CA LEU A 290 10.14 18.35 -8.80
C LEU A 290 10.83 17.16 -8.10
N SER A 291 10.60 17.01 -6.80
CA SER A 291 11.11 15.87 -6.03
C SER A 291 10.54 14.54 -6.55
N THR A 292 9.31 14.54 -7.04
CA THR A 292 8.67 13.34 -7.59
C THR A 292 9.19 13.00 -8.99
N ILE A 293 9.35 13.99 -9.87
CA ILE A 293 10.00 13.81 -11.18
C ILE A 293 11.42 13.23 -10.99
N LYS A 294 12.21 13.82 -10.08
CA LYS A 294 13.55 13.34 -9.73
C LYS A 294 13.53 11.87 -9.29
N ALA A 295 12.63 11.51 -8.36
CA ALA A 295 12.51 10.14 -7.88
C ALA A 295 12.15 9.15 -9.00
N CYS A 296 11.24 9.51 -9.91
CA CYS A 296 10.91 8.69 -11.09
C CYS A 296 12.15 8.47 -11.97
N VAL A 297 12.88 9.53 -12.29
CA VAL A 297 14.11 9.46 -13.10
C VAL A 297 15.16 8.56 -12.44
N GLU A 298 15.36 8.69 -11.13
CA GLU A 298 16.34 7.89 -10.39
C GLU A 298 15.94 6.41 -10.33
N GLN A 299 14.67 6.11 -10.06
CA GLN A 299 14.21 4.75 -9.75
C GLN A 299 13.76 3.92 -10.95
N TYR A 300 13.31 4.54 -12.05
CA TYR A 300 12.86 3.79 -13.22
C TYR A 300 13.99 2.94 -13.80
N SER A 301 13.80 1.63 -13.79
CA SER A 301 14.82 0.64 -14.19
C SER A 301 15.15 0.69 -15.68
N HIS A 302 14.17 0.95 -16.54
CA HIS A 302 14.32 1.00 -18.00
C HIS A 302 14.24 2.44 -18.53
N ALA A 303 15.35 3.18 -18.49
CA ALA A 303 15.35 4.60 -18.88
C ALA A 303 14.95 4.84 -20.34
N GLN A 304 15.30 3.94 -21.28
CA GLN A 304 14.92 4.11 -22.69
C GLN A 304 13.40 4.14 -22.91
N LYS A 305 12.65 3.37 -22.11
CA LYS A 305 11.19 3.32 -22.21
C LYS A 305 10.52 4.32 -21.27
N GLY A 306 11.09 4.49 -20.08
CA GLY A 306 10.48 5.25 -19.00
C GLY A 306 10.88 6.71 -18.94
N ILE A 307 12.03 7.12 -19.48
CA ILE A 307 12.58 8.48 -19.27
C ILE A 307 12.79 9.19 -20.60
N VAL A 308 13.54 8.57 -21.52
CA VAL A 308 13.91 9.15 -22.83
C VAL A 308 12.72 9.81 -23.55
N PRO A 309 11.52 9.18 -23.67
CA PRO A 309 10.40 9.77 -24.40
C PRO A 309 9.84 11.07 -23.80
N PHE A 310 10.21 11.39 -22.56
CA PHE A 310 9.67 12.52 -21.80
C PHE A 310 10.70 13.61 -21.52
N VAL A 311 11.99 13.39 -21.83
CA VAL A 311 13.07 14.33 -21.49
C VAL A 311 12.83 15.70 -22.09
N ASP A 312 12.48 15.78 -23.38
CA ASP A 312 12.22 17.07 -24.03
C ASP A 312 11.05 17.81 -23.39
N LYS A 313 10.00 17.08 -22.97
CA LYS A 313 8.85 17.66 -22.27
C LYS A 313 9.24 18.18 -20.89
N ILE A 314 10.03 17.40 -20.14
CA ILE A 314 10.55 17.79 -18.83
C ILE A 314 11.43 19.05 -18.98
N TRP A 315 12.37 19.05 -19.93
CA TRP A 315 13.23 20.20 -20.20
C TRP A 315 12.42 21.46 -20.51
N ASN A 316 11.45 21.36 -21.43
CA ASN A 316 10.63 22.50 -21.86
C ASN A 316 9.77 23.08 -20.73
N SER A 317 9.25 22.25 -19.83
CA SER A 317 8.49 22.70 -18.66
C SER A 317 9.39 23.33 -17.59
N LEU A 318 10.64 22.87 -17.44
CA LEU A 318 11.52 23.27 -16.34
C LEU A 318 12.51 24.39 -16.65
N LYS A 319 12.91 24.58 -17.92
CA LYS A 319 14.01 25.49 -18.28
C LYS A 319 13.80 26.94 -17.83
N TYR A 320 12.55 27.42 -17.82
CA TYR A 320 12.23 28.79 -17.42
C TYR A 320 12.35 29.01 -15.91
N GLU A 321 12.13 27.99 -15.08
CA GLU A 321 12.29 28.09 -13.63
C GLU A 321 13.77 28.33 -13.26
N VAL A 322 14.72 27.84 -14.05
CA VAL A 322 16.15 28.14 -13.86
C VAL A 322 16.52 29.52 -14.42
N ARG A 323 15.98 29.88 -15.60
CA ARG A 323 16.32 31.14 -16.28
C ARG A 323 15.76 32.38 -15.59
N ASN A 324 14.52 32.28 -15.15
CA ASN A 324 13.72 33.43 -14.69
C ASN A 324 13.22 33.26 -13.25
N GLY A 325 13.49 32.12 -12.61
CA GLY A 325 13.01 31.85 -11.26
C GLY A 325 13.64 32.79 -10.23
N GLU A 326 12.83 33.16 -9.23
CA GLU A 326 13.27 33.98 -8.10
C GLU A 326 13.48 33.14 -6.84
N ILE A 327 12.86 31.95 -6.78
CA ILE A 327 12.81 31.11 -5.60
C ILE A 327 13.94 30.08 -5.64
N GLN A 328 15.00 30.34 -4.86
CA GLN A 328 16.20 29.51 -4.80
C GLN A 328 15.93 28.02 -4.56
N ALA A 329 14.97 27.68 -3.69
CA ALA A 329 14.61 26.29 -3.43
C ALA A 329 14.08 25.56 -4.67
N THR A 330 13.22 26.23 -5.46
CA THR A 330 12.64 25.66 -6.69
C THR A 330 13.70 25.57 -7.79
N ILE A 331 14.57 26.58 -7.92
CA ILE A 331 15.70 26.56 -8.85
C ILE A 331 16.60 25.35 -8.56
N GLN A 332 17.01 25.17 -7.30
CA GLN A 332 17.85 24.04 -6.90
C GLN A 332 17.18 22.69 -7.15
N ALA A 333 15.89 22.55 -6.82
CA ALA A 333 15.14 21.33 -7.07
C ALA A 333 15.03 21.02 -8.59
N THR A 334 14.92 22.04 -9.43
CA THR A 334 14.94 21.89 -10.89
C THR A 334 16.32 21.42 -11.39
N LEU A 335 17.40 22.03 -10.92
CA LEU A 335 18.77 21.61 -11.26
C LEU A 335 19.05 20.17 -10.80
N ASP A 336 18.48 19.77 -9.67
CA ASP A 336 18.54 18.40 -9.15
C ASP A 336 17.86 17.39 -10.10
N VAL A 337 16.72 17.75 -10.71
CA VAL A 337 16.05 16.93 -11.73
C VAL A 337 16.93 16.79 -12.96
N MET A 338 17.45 17.91 -13.49
CA MET A 338 18.35 17.90 -14.66
C MET A 338 19.58 17.04 -14.40
N SER A 339 20.19 17.19 -13.22
CA SER A 339 21.34 16.40 -12.78
C SER A 339 21.01 14.91 -12.62
N ALA A 340 19.79 14.57 -12.21
CA ALA A 340 19.33 13.18 -12.14
C ALA A 340 19.21 12.56 -13.53
N ILE A 341 18.68 13.30 -14.52
CA ILE A 341 18.58 12.85 -15.92
C ILE A 341 19.98 12.59 -16.48
N SER A 342 20.89 13.56 -16.40
CA SER A 342 22.27 13.40 -16.88
C SER A 342 22.97 12.19 -16.21
N ARG A 343 22.83 12.05 -14.89
CA ARG A 343 23.41 10.92 -14.16
C ARG A 343 22.79 9.58 -14.55
N LYS A 344 21.49 9.55 -14.85
CA LYS A 344 20.80 8.33 -15.28
C LYS A 344 21.30 7.87 -16.65
N PHE A 345 21.41 8.78 -17.62
CA PHE A 345 21.91 8.47 -18.96
C PHE A 345 23.40 8.13 -18.96
N ALA A 346 24.21 8.83 -18.18
CA ALA A 346 25.63 8.49 -18.00
C ALA A 346 25.86 7.10 -17.41
N LYS A 347 24.86 6.47 -16.78
CA LYS A 347 24.95 5.13 -16.20
C LYS A 347 24.29 4.04 -17.04
N LEU A 348 23.74 4.37 -18.21
CA LEU A 348 23.14 3.35 -19.08
C LEU A 348 24.22 2.34 -19.53
N PRO A 349 23.91 1.03 -19.56
CA PRO A 349 24.88 0.02 -19.97
C PRO A 349 25.40 0.35 -21.37
N HIS A 350 26.71 0.21 -21.58
CA HIS A 350 27.39 0.43 -22.85
C HIS A 350 26.86 -0.50 -23.95
N GLN A 351 25.80 -0.06 -24.61
CA GLN A 351 25.47 -0.34 -26.00
C GLN A 351 25.47 1.04 -26.68
N ASP A 352 25.63 1.12 -28.00
CA ASP A 352 25.81 2.39 -28.77
C ASP A 352 24.84 3.53 -28.37
N THR A 353 23.69 3.20 -27.79
CA THR A 353 22.67 4.10 -27.22
C THR A 353 23.09 4.99 -26.03
N GLN A 354 24.08 4.65 -25.20
CA GLN A 354 24.41 5.48 -24.02
C GLN A 354 24.94 6.87 -24.42
N PHE A 355 25.85 6.90 -25.39
CA PHE A 355 26.41 8.16 -25.88
C PHE A 355 25.33 8.98 -26.57
N GLU A 356 24.45 8.34 -27.34
CA GLU A 356 23.36 8.99 -28.07
C GLU A 356 22.36 9.69 -27.15
N GLU A 357 21.90 9.05 -26.07
CA GLU A 357 20.88 9.65 -25.19
C GLU A 357 21.43 10.81 -24.34
N LEU A 358 22.65 10.64 -23.80
CA LEU A 358 23.28 11.71 -23.04
C LEU A 358 23.67 12.87 -23.95
N GLN A 359 24.24 12.59 -25.12
CA GLN A 359 24.59 13.60 -26.10
C GLN A 359 23.34 14.30 -26.62
N GLY A 360 22.26 13.57 -26.89
CA GLY A 360 20.96 14.11 -27.28
C GLY A 360 20.43 15.09 -26.24
N PHE A 361 20.39 14.70 -24.97
CA PHE A 361 19.96 15.59 -23.90
C PHE A 361 20.86 16.83 -23.78
N VAL A 362 22.19 16.66 -23.83
CA VAL A 362 23.14 17.78 -23.77
C VAL A 362 22.94 18.73 -24.96
N ASN A 363 22.69 18.21 -26.16
CA ASN A 363 22.44 19.03 -27.34
C ASN A 363 21.14 19.84 -27.23
N VAL A 364 20.08 19.25 -26.67
CA VAL A 364 18.81 19.96 -26.41
C VAL A 364 19.05 21.12 -25.44
N VAL A 365 19.75 20.86 -24.33
CA VAL A 365 20.07 21.88 -23.33
C VAL A 365 20.97 22.97 -23.91
N LEU A 366 22.05 22.60 -24.60
CA LEU A 366 22.99 23.56 -25.20
C LEU A 366 22.34 24.38 -26.31
N GLY A 367 21.54 23.77 -27.18
CA GLY A 367 20.85 24.47 -28.26
C GLY A 367 19.97 25.62 -27.74
N ASP A 368 19.26 25.37 -26.64
CA ASP A 368 18.44 26.40 -26.00
C ASP A 368 19.26 27.44 -25.21
N CYS A 369 20.39 27.05 -24.61
CA CYS A 369 21.16 27.93 -23.72
C CYS A 369 22.28 28.71 -24.42
N ILE A 370 22.74 28.29 -25.60
CA ILE A 370 23.83 28.95 -26.35
C ILE A 370 23.51 30.41 -26.63
N ASP A 371 22.28 30.69 -27.06
CA ASP A 371 21.84 32.06 -27.35
C ASP A 371 21.74 32.90 -26.06
N ASP A 372 21.38 32.28 -24.94
CA ASP A 372 21.32 32.96 -23.65
C ASP A 372 22.71 33.35 -23.14
N PHE A 373 23.72 32.51 -23.36
CA PHE A 373 25.12 32.83 -23.02
C PHE A 373 25.65 34.01 -23.85
N ALA A 374 25.16 34.18 -25.08
CA ALA A 374 25.49 35.33 -25.91
C ALA A 374 24.71 36.60 -25.52
N ASN A 375 23.63 36.48 -24.74
CA ASN A 375 22.76 37.59 -24.36
C ASN A 375 23.20 38.25 -23.03
N PRO A 376 23.64 39.53 -23.04
CA PRO A 376 24.05 40.25 -21.84
C PRO A 376 22.98 40.31 -20.74
N THR A 377 21.70 40.20 -21.09
CA THR A 377 20.58 40.23 -20.14
C THR A 377 20.67 39.09 -19.13
N TYR A 378 21.03 37.88 -19.58
CA TYR A 378 21.11 36.69 -18.72
C TYR A 378 22.49 36.51 -18.08
N THR A 379 23.56 37.01 -18.72
CA THR A 379 24.93 36.87 -18.22
C THR A 379 25.34 37.94 -17.21
N LYS A 380 24.66 39.10 -17.16
CA LYS A 380 25.00 40.20 -16.25
C LYS A 380 24.82 39.86 -14.77
N ASN A 381 23.81 39.05 -14.43
CA ASN A 381 23.58 38.55 -13.07
C ASN A 381 24.43 37.31 -12.73
N ALA A 382 24.94 36.59 -13.75
CA ALA A 382 25.81 35.43 -13.58
C ALA A 382 27.27 35.80 -13.24
N GLY A 383 27.63 37.09 -13.26
CA GLY A 383 28.83 37.68 -12.66
C GLY A 383 30.16 36.95 -12.87
N GLN A 384 31.02 37.49 -13.74
CA GLN A 384 32.48 37.27 -13.70
C GLN A 384 33.02 35.85 -13.98
N LEU A 385 32.65 35.22 -15.10
CA LEU A 385 33.37 34.02 -15.57
C LEU A 385 34.46 34.31 -16.62
N ALA A 386 34.62 35.56 -17.05
CA ALA A 386 35.72 35.97 -17.91
C ALA A 386 36.08 37.44 -17.63
N ASN A 387 37.00 37.65 -16.69
CA ASN A 387 37.97 38.73 -16.69
C ASN A 387 39.19 38.28 -15.89
#